data_AF-A0A935JIC8-F1
#
_entry.id   AF-A0A935JIC8-F1
#
_cell.length_a   1.000
_cell.length_b   1.000
_cell.length_c   1.000
_cell.angle_alpha   90.00
_cell.angle_beta   90.00
_cell.angle_gamma   90.00
#
_symmetry.space_group_name_H-M   'P 1'
#
loop_
_entity.id
_entity.type
_entity.pdbx_description
1 polymer ?
#
loop_
_entity_poly.entity_id
_entity_poly.type
_entity_poly.pdbx_seq_one_letter_code
_entity_poly.pdbx_strand_id
1 'polypeptide(L)'
;MDAARHWAAQGKHGSNVAQAESAADPPEWQQALEEHEAQQELEDDRFPVWPENEELVGIFIALRRCWQFDSMAGVYIGLKRPWIESTLRLMNIEQAKHPSIFEGLMIMEDAALPVLNRK
;
A
#
# COMPACT_ATOMS: atom_id res chain seq x y z
N MET A 1 -37.41 21.14 9.60
CA MET A 1 -37.31 21.42 8.15
C MET A 1 -37.40 22.92 7.87
N ASP A 2 -36.57 23.75 8.49
CA ASP A 2 -36.67 25.22 8.37
C ASP A 2 -35.36 25.89 7.88
N ALA A 3 -34.21 25.26 8.13
CA ALA A 3 -32.91 25.72 7.62
C ALA A 3 -32.81 25.71 6.09
N ALA A 4 -33.40 24.70 5.43
CA ALA A 4 -33.39 24.57 3.97
C ALA A 4 -34.20 25.67 3.26
N ARG A 5 -35.29 26.16 3.90
CA ARG A 5 -36.12 27.24 3.35
C ARG A 5 -35.41 28.59 3.49
N HIS A 6 -34.70 28.80 4.59
CA HIS A 6 -33.92 30.02 4.81
C HIS A 6 -32.81 30.19 3.75
N TRP A 7 -32.16 29.09 3.35
CA TRP A 7 -31.13 29.10 2.30
C TRP A 7 -31.68 29.37 0.90
N ALA A 8 -32.87 28.84 0.58
CA ALA A 8 -33.47 29.04 -0.75
C ALA A 8 -34.00 30.48 -0.97
N ALA A 9 -34.38 31.19 0.08
CA ALA A 9 -34.99 32.51 -0.01
C ALA A 9 -33.97 33.67 -0.18
N GLN A 10 -32.71 33.48 0.22
CA GLN A 10 -31.68 34.52 0.11
C GLN A 10 -31.12 34.73 -1.31
N GLY A 11 -31.50 33.89 -2.29
CA GLY A 11 -30.96 33.93 -3.64
C GLY A 11 -31.49 35.03 -4.58
N LYS A 12 -32.38 35.92 -4.12
CA LYS A 12 -32.95 36.98 -4.97
C LYS A 12 -33.04 38.32 -4.24
N HIS A 13 -31.92 39.01 -4.10
CA HIS A 13 -31.86 40.48 -4.17
C HIS A 13 -30.47 40.85 -4.71
N GLY A 14 -30.46 41.34 -5.95
CA GLY A 14 -29.24 41.60 -6.70
C GLY A 14 -28.47 42.80 -6.20
N SER A 15 -27.15 42.65 -6.12
CA SER A 15 -26.20 43.75 -6.27
C SER A 15 -25.03 43.23 -7.09
N ASN A 16 -25.01 43.66 -8.36
CA ASN A 16 -23.83 43.87 -9.21
C ASN A 16 -22.60 43.00 -8.90
N VAL A 17 -22.53 41.81 -9.51
CA VAL A 17 -21.25 41.15 -9.78
C VAL A 17 -21.06 41.22 -11.30
N ALA A 18 -20.31 42.24 -11.70
CA ALA A 18 -19.74 42.31 -13.04
C ALA A 18 -19.06 40.99 -13.37
N GLN A 19 -19.31 40.49 -14.58
CA GLN A 19 -18.49 39.51 -15.28
C GLN A 19 -17.82 38.47 -14.37
N ALA A 20 -18.52 37.37 -14.12
CA ALA A 20 -17.87 36.11 -13.83
C ALA A 20 -17.12 35.69 -15.10
N GLU A 21 -15.95 36.31 -15.31
CA GLU A 21 -14.85 35.68 -16.03
C GLU A 21 -14.68 34.30 -15.39
N SER A 22 -14.61 33.28 -16.24
CA SER A 22 -14.22 31.94 -15.85
C SER A 22 -12.83 32.03 -15.23
N ALA A 23 -12.75 32.32 -13.93
CA ALA A 23 -11.54 32.17 -13.17
C ALA A 23 -11.32 30.65 -13.14
N ALA A 24 -10.47 30.20 -14.07
CA ALA A 24 -9.77 28.95 -13.89
C ALA A 24 -9.27 28.94 -12.43
N ASP A 25 -9.47 27.82 -11.73
CA ASP A 25 -9.01 27.67 -10.35
C ASP A 25 -7.62 28.28 -10.22
N PRO A 26 -7.36 29.16 -9.22
CA PRO A 26 -6.05 29.79 -9.10
C PRO A 26 -4.98 28.71 -9.19
N PRO A 27 -3.87 28.93 -9.92
CA PRO A 27 -2.89 27.88 -10.23
C PRO A 27 -2.35 27.15 -8.98
N GLU A 28 -2.41 27.80 -7.81
CA GLU A 28 -2.11 27.23 -6.50
C GLU A 28 -3.04 26.08 -6.08
N TRP A 29 -4.34 26.16 -6.42
CA TRP A 29 -5.31 25.09 -6.16
C TRP A 29 -5.12 23.91 -7.10
N GLN A 30 -4.76 24.17 -8.36
CA GLN A 30 -4.42 23.13 -9.32
C GLN A 30 -3.18 22.34 -8.87
N GLN A 31 -2.14 23.05 -8.42
CA GLN A 31 -0.95 22.43 -7.83
C GLN A 31 -1.28 21.63 -6.57
N ALA A 32 -2.13 22.14 -5.67
CA ALA A 32 -2.52 21.42 -4.46
C ALA A 32 -3.32 20.14 -4.76
N LEU A 33 -4.16 20.15 -5.81
CA LEU A 33 -4.89 18.98 -6.28
C LEU A 33 -3.95 17.96 -6.93
N GLU A 34 -3.05 18.40 -7.80
CA GLU A 34 -2.04 17.54 -8.44
C GLU A 34 -1.11 16.90 -7.39
N GLU A 35 -0.66 17.66 -6.39
CA GLU A 35 0.16 17.16 -5.29
C GLU A 35 -0.61 16.15 -4.44
N HIS A 36 -1.87 16.42 -4.14
CA HIS A 36 -2.74 15.49 -3.41
C HIS A 36 -3.06 14.22 -4.20
N GLU A 37 -3.36 14.30 -5.50
CA GLU A 37 -3.57 13.14 -6.38
C GLU A 37 -2.29 12.31 -6.49
N ALA A 38 -1.12 12.94 -6.67
CA ALA A 38 0.16 12.24 -6.67
C ALA A 38 0.47 11.57 -5.31
N GLN A 39 0.07 12.20 -4.21
CA GLN A 39 0.19 11.63 -2.87
C GLN A 39 -0.73 10.41 -2.70
N GLN A 40 -1.96 10.49 -3.23
CA GLN A 40 -2.92 9.39 -3.22
C GLN A 40 -2.46 8.20 -4.08
N GLU A 41 -1.92 8.44 -5.28
CA GLU A 41 -1.33 7.38 -6.10
C GLU A 41 -0.15 6.68 -5.40
N LEU A 42 0.66 7.43 -4.63
CA LEU A 42 1.74 6.86 -3.82
C LEU A 42 1.25 6.17 -2.54
N GLU A 43 0.06 6.49 -2.05
CA GLU A 43 -0.59 5.85 -0.90
C GLU A 43 -1.29 4.54 -1.30
N ASP A 44 -1.78 4.42 -2.53
CA ASP A 44 -2.56 3.26 -2.99
C ASP A 44 -1.74 1.95 -2.99
N ASP A 45 -0.41 2.05 -3.12
CA ASP A 45 0.52 0.92 -3.06
C ASP A 45 1.12 0.64 -1.66
N ARG A 46 0.74 1.42 -0.64
CA ARG A 46 1.27 1.27 0.73
C ARG A 46 0.27 0.56 1.63
N PHE A 47 0.71 -0.57 2.20
CA PHE A 47 -0.08 -1.30 3.19
C PHE A 47 0.48 -1.07 4.59
N PRO A 48 -0.37 -0.65 5.56
CA PRO A 48 0.07 -0.60 6.94
C PRO A 48 0.48 -2.00 7.40
N VAL A 49 1.55 -2.09 8.19
CA VAL A 49 1.98 -3.33 8.86
C VAL A 49 1.73 -3.14 10.34
N TRP A 50 1.08 -4.12 10.95
CA TRP A 50 0.78 -4.10 12.38
C TRP A 50 2.09 -4.33 13.16
N PRO A 51 2.30 -3.66 14.31
CA PRO A 51 3.58 -3.72 15.04
C PRO A 51 4.06 -5.15 15.33
N GLU A 52 3.12 -6.08 15.58
CA GLU A 52 3.43 -7.48 15.88
C GLU A 52 3.97 -8.25 14.66
N ASN A 53 3.71 -7.75 13.44
CA ASN A 53 4.08 -8.37 12.17
C ASN A 53 5.30 -7.71 11.52
N GLU A 54 5.81 -6.59 12.04
CA GLU A 54 6.92 -5.85 11.43
C GLU A 54 8.17 -6.72 11.23
N GLU A 55 8.57 -7.48 12.25
CA GLU A 55 9.73 -8.37 12.18
C GLU A 55 9.53 -9.47 11.12
N LEU A 56 8.35 -10.10 11.10
CA LEU A 56 8.01 -11.16 10.15
C LEU A 56 8.00 -10.64 8.70
N VAL A 57 7.33 -9.51 8.46
CA VAL A 57 7.26 -8.88 7.12
C VAL A 57 8.65 -8.45 6.67
N GLY A 58 9.46 -7.88 7.55
CA GLY A 58 10.84 -7.51 7.25
C GLY A 58 11.69 -8.71 6.81
N ILE A 59 11.55 -9.85 7.48
CA ILE A 59 12.23 -11.11 7.11
C ILE A 59 11.72 -11.64 5.77
N PHE A 60 10.41 -11.61 5.54
CA PHE A 60 9.83 -12.04 4.26
C PHE A 60 10.36 -11.20 3.08
N ILE A 61 10.46 -9.88 3.24
CA ILE A 61 11.05 -8.98 2.24
C ILE A 61 12.56 -9.23 2.05
N ALA A 62 13.28 -9.58 3.12
CA ALA A 62 14.69 -9.95 3.02
C ALA A 62 14.90 -11.20 2.15
N LEU A 63 13.95 -12.14 2.18
CA LEU A 63 13.94 -13.37 1.40
C LEU A 63 13.51 -13.21 -0.07
N ARG A 64 13.21 -11.99 -0.54
CA ARG A 64 12.70 -11.74 -1.91
C ARG A 64 13.54 -12.31 -3.05
N ARG A 65 14.85 -12.54 -2.84
CA ARG A 65 15.77 -13.12 -3.84
C ARG A 65 16.03 -14.62 -3.66
N CYS A 66 15.41 -15.24 -2.66
CA CYS A 66 15.63 -16.64 -2.29
C CYS A 66 14.54 -17.59 -2.80
N TRP A 67 13.62 -17.08 -3.61
CA TRP A 67 12.56 -17.87 -4.24
C TRP A 67 13.13 -18.83 -5.28
N GLN A 68 12.74 -20.09 -5.17
CA GLN A 68 13.03 -21.11 -6.17
C GLN A 68 12.09 -20.93 -7.35
N PHE A 69 12.68 -20.81 -8.54
CA PHE A 69 11.97 -20.70 -9.81
C PHE A 69 12.31 -21.91 -10.68
N ASP A 70 11.29 -22.57 -11.22
CA ASP A 70 11.43 -23.58 -12.25
C ASP A 70 11.39 -22.90 -13.62
N SER A 71 12.53 -22.86 -14.30
CA SER A 71 12.65 -22.21 -15.61
C SER A 71 11.96 -22.97 -16.73
N MET A 72 11.73 -24.28 -16.59
CA MET A 72 11.06 -25.09 -17.60
C MET A 72 9.54 -24.95 -17.52
N ALA A 73 9.01 -24.97 -16.30
CA ALA A 73 7.59 -24.75 -16.05
C ALA A 73 7.20 -23.26 -16.02
N GLY A 74 8.18 -22.36 -15.83
CA GLY A 74 7.97 -20.93 -15.73
C GLY A 74 7.21 -20.52 -14.45
N VAL A 75 7.42 -21.25 -13.35
CA VAL A 75 6.67 -21.05 -12.09
C VAL A 75 7.61 -20.94 -10.90
N TYR A 76 7.22 -20.10 -9.94
CA TYR A 76 7.78 -20.08 -8.60
C TYR A 76 7.27 -21.27 -7.79
N ILE A 77 8.20 -21.99 -7.16
CA ILE A 77 7.90 -23.17 -6.32
C ILE A 77 7.77 -22.77 -4.84
N GLY A 78 8.59 -21.82 -4.38
CA GLY A 78 8.63 -21.38 -2.98
C GLY A 78 10.04 -21.04 -2.50
N LEU A 79 10.17 -20.72 -1.22
CA LEU A 79 11.40 -20.43 -0.50
C LEU A 79 12.12 -21.73 -0.09
N LYS A 80 13.43 -21.76 -0.31
CA LYS A 80 14.25 -22.88 0.15
C LYS A 80 14.57 -22.74 1.64
N ARG A 81 14.32 -23.81 2.40
CA ARG A 81 14.42 -23.84 3.87
C ARG A 81 15.80 -23.45 4.40
N PRO A 82 16.92 -23.87 3.78
CA PRO A 82 18.25 -23.42 4.20
C PRO A 82 18.46 -21.89 4.09
N TRP A 83 17.78 -21.23 3.16
CA TRP A 83 17.90 -19.79 2.96
C TRP A 83 17.13 -19.02 4.03
N ILE A 84 16.00 -19.56 4.50
CA ILE A 84 15.29 -19.03 5.66
C ILE A 84 16.22 -19.06 6.87
N GLU A 85 16.77 -20.22 7.21
CA GLU A 85 17.67 -20.36 8.36
C GLU A 85 18.90 -19.44 8.26
N SER A 86 19.54 -19.37 7.09
CA SER A 86 20.68 -18.45 6.87
C SER A 86 20.27 -16.99 7.02
N THR A 87 19.08 -16.61 6.57
CA THR A 87 18.59 -15.22 6.66
C THR A 87 18.29 -14.85 8.11
N LEU A 88 17.65 -15.74 8.88
CA LEU A 88 17.40 -15.54 10.30
C LEU A 88 18.70 -15.33 11.08
N ARG A 89 19.75 -16.11 10.77
CA ARG A 89 21.08 -15.94 11.36
C ARG A 89 21.73 -14.60 10.96
N LEU A 90 21.68 -14.23 9.68
CA LEU A 90 22.26 -12.96 9.18
C LEU A 90 21.59 -11.72 9.76
N MET A 91 20.28 -11.79 10.01
CA MET A 91 19.50 -10.72 10.64
C MET A 91 19.58 -10.74 12.17
N ASN A 92 20.38 -11.65 12.75
CA ASN A 92 20.54 -11.82 14.19
C ASN A 92 19.20 -12.05 14.94
N ILE A 93 18.30 -12.81 14.32
CA ILE A 93 17.02 -13.19 14.93
C ILE A 93 17.25 -14.24 16.01
N GLU A 94 16.67 -14.00 17.18
CA GLU A 94 16.76 -14.92 18.32
C GLU A 94 16.24 -16.32 17.96
N GLN A 95 17.03 -17.36 18.29
CA GLN A 95 16.71 -18.75 17.94
C GLN A 95 15.36 -19.21 18.50
N ALA A 96 14.97 -18.72 19.67
CA ALA A 96 13.67 -19.04 20.28
C ALA A 96 12.48 -18.59 19.42
N LYS A 97 12.66 -17.56 18.58
CA LYS A 97 11.63 -17.07 17.66
C LYS A 97 11.60 -17.79 16.31
N HIS A 98 12.60 -18.62 16.00
CA HIS A 98 12.70 -19.27 14.68
C HIS A 98 11.46 -20.12 14.34
N PRO A 99 10.88 -20.91 15.27
CA PRO A 99 9.67 -21.68 14.96
C PRO A 99 8.48 -20.80 14.55
N SER A 100 8.18 -19.75 15.31
CA SER A 100 7.03 -18.87 15.02
C SER A 100 7.22 -18.05 13.74
N ILE A 101 8.45 -17.57 13.50
CA ILE A 101 8.78 -16.88 12.25
C ILE A 101 8.67 -17.83 11.07
N PHE A 102 9.17 -19.06 11.20
CA PHE A 102 9.06 -20.05 10.14
C PHE A 102 7.60 -20.33 9.78
N GLU A 103 6.73 -20.57 10.77
CA GLU A 103 5.30 -20.74 10.55
C GLU A 103 4.66 -19.55 9.85
N GLY A 104 4.97 -18.33 10.30
CA GLY A 104 4.50 -17.11 9.64
C GLY A 104 4.95 -16.99 8.19
N LEU A 105 6.21 -17.35 7.89
CA LEU A 105 6.74 -17.34 6.53
C LEU A 105 6.05 -18.38 5.63
N MET A 106 5.63 -19.53 6.15
CA MET A 106 4.87 -20.52 5.37
C MET A 106 3.50 -19.98 4.98
N ILE A 107 2.80 -19.29 5.88
CA ILE A 107 1.52 -18.65 5.58
C ILE A 107 1.68 -17.58 4.48
N MET A 108 2.74 -16.77 4.57
CA MET A 108 3.02 -15.75 3.56
C MET A 108 3.45 -16.36 2.22
N GLU A 109 4.21 -17.46 2.23
CA GLU A 109 4.57 -18.23 1.03
C GLU A 109 3.32 -18.76 0.32
N ASP A 110 2.43 -19.41 1.06
CA ASP A 110 1.16 -19.95 0.53
C ASP A 110 0.29 -18.86 -0.09
N ALA A 111 0.23 -17.67 0.52
CA ALA A 111 -0.51 -16.53 0.00
C ALA A 111 0.16 -15.89 -1.24
N ALA A 112 1.50 -15.86 -1.28
CA ALA A 112 2.25 -15.24 -2.36
C ALA A 112 2.33 -16.11 -3.62
N LEU A 113 2.40 -17.43 -3.49
CA LEU A 113 2.56 -18.35 -4.63
C LEU A 113 1.49 -18.18 -5.73
N PRO A 114 0.18 -18.08 -5.44
CA PRO A 114 -0.84 -17.85 -6.47
C PRO A 114 -0.69 -16.50 -7.18
N VAL A 115 -0.20 -15.47 -6.48
CA VAL A 115 0.04 -14.14 -7.06
C VAL A 115 1.26 -14.16 -7.97
N LEU A 116 2.37 -14.75 -7.50
CA LEU A 116 3.62 -14.88 -8.26
C LEU A 116 3.49 -15.74 -9.52
N ASN A 117 2.56 -16.70 -9.51
CA ASN A 117 2.32 -17.63 -10.61
C ASN A 117 1.10 -17.26 -11.48
N ARG A 118 0.48 -16.10 -11.25
CA ARG A 118 -0.60 -15.60 -12.11
C ARG A 118 -0.01 -15.20 -13.46
N LYS A 119 -0.60 -15.72 -14.55
CA LYS A 119 -0.25 -15.39 -15.94
C LYS A 119 -0.98 -14.16 -16.44
#